data_AF-A0A7G7G241-F1
#
_entry.id   AF-A0A7G7G241-F1
#
_cell.length_a   1.000
_cell.length_b   1.000
_cell.length_c   1.000
_cell.angle_alpha   90.00
_cell.angle_beta   90.00
_cell.angle_gamma   90.00
#
_symmetry.space_group_name_H-M   'P 1'
#
loop_
_entity.id
_entity.type
_entity.pdbx_description
1 polymer ?
#
loop_
_entity_poly.entity_id
_entity_poly.type
_entity_poly.pdbx_seq_one_letter_code
_entity_poly.pdbx_strand_id
1 'polypeptide(L)'
;MAVKVIVSRYHFTKPNLMSEKEYISYKQIFQVEPLYNLAPKSQFWNEFALIKYCLITFILGMGLTYIWDSLAFIPVIAFFVLIMGLVSGIAGSMLNYINMSSARKKYYDELRDIIKTSSTYEEYCSRFRTL
;
A
#
# COMPACT_ATOMS: atom_id res chain seq x y z
N MET A 1 0.44 4.60 -35.05
CA MET A 1 0.22 5.37 -33.79
C MET A 1 1.01 4.70 -32.68
N ALA A 2 1.93 5.42 -32.03
CA ALA A 2 2.61 4.88 -30.84
C ALA A 2 1.65 4.97 -29.65
N VAL A 3 1.29 3.83 -29.08
CA VAL A 3 0.49 3.77 -27.85
C VAL A 3 1.35 4.30 -26.72
N LYS A 4 1.04 5.49 -26.20
CA LYS A 4 1.70 6.04 -25.01
C LYS A 4 1.08 5.39 -23.78
N VAL A 5 1.85 4.53 -23.11
CA VAL A 5 1.46 3.91 -21.84
C VAL A 5 1.84 4.85 -20.70
N ILE A 6 0.86 5.29 -19.90
CA ILE A 6 1.10 6.13 -18.71
C ILE A 6 1.29 5.19 -17.52
N VAL A 7 2.49 5.16 -16.95
CA VAL A 7 2.81 4.35 -15.77
C VAL A 7 3.00 5.26 -14.56
N SER A 8 2.15 5.11 -13.55
CA SER A 8 2.32 5.79 -12.27
C SER A 8 3.50 5.19 -11.51
N ARG A 9 4.44 6.03 -11.08
CA ARG A 9 5.57 5.62 -10.25
C ARG A 9 5.33 6.09 -8.82
N TYR A 10 5.25 5.13 -7.90
CA TYR A 10 5.16 5.39 -6.48
C TYR A 10 6.57 5.39 -5.88
N HIS A 11 6.88 6.41 -5.08
CA HIS A 11 8.13 6.49 -4.35
C HIS A 11 7.86 6.74 -2.87
N PHE A 12 8.58 6.04 -2.02
CA PHE A 12 8.51 6.25 -0.58
C PHE A 12 9.55 7.29 -0.18
N THR A 13 9.09 8.47 0.23
CA THR A 13 9.94 9.48 0.84
C THR A 13 10.05 9.19 2.34
N LYS A 14 11.28 8.89 2.80
CA LYS A 14 11.55 8.68 4.22
C LYS A 14 11.19 9.95 5.01
N PRO A 15 10.42 9.85 6.10
CA PRO A 15 10.21 10.96 7.03
C PRO A 15 11.51 11.50 7.59
N ASN A 16 11.53 12.79 7.92
CA ASN A 16 12.65 13.41 8.63
C ASN A 16 12.75 12.87 10.07
N LEU A 17 13.91 13.14 10.70
CA LEU A 17 14.16 12.83 12.11
C LEU A 17 13.00 13.36 12.98
N MET A 18 12.46 12.49 13.84
CA MET A 18 11.43 12.88 14.80
C MET A 18 12.03 13.80 15.87
N SER A 19 11.22 14.71 16.40
CA SER A 19 11.59 15.52 17.55
C SER A 19 11.70 14.67 18.82
N GLU A 20 12.42 15.15 19.83
CA GLU A 20 12.56 14.47 21.12
C GLU A 20 11.21 14.22 21.81
N LYS A 21 10.27 15.18 21.70
CA LYS A 21 8.91 15.03 22.24
C LYS A 21 8.15 13.87 21.57
N GLU A 22 8.27 13.74 20.25
CA GLU A 22 7.66 12.63 19.50
C GLU A 22 8.31 11.30 19.86
N TYR A 23 9.65 11.25 19.96
CA TYR A 23 10.38 10.06 20.41
C TYR A 23 9.89 9.57 21.77
N ILE A 24 9.79 10.47 22.76
CA ILE A 24 9.31 10.13 24.12
C ILE A 24 7.86 9.63 24.06
N SER A 25 6.99 10.31 23.31
CA SER A 25 5.59 9.92 23.16
C SER A 25 5.44 8.52 22.56
N TYR A 26 6.14 8.21 21.47
CA TYR A 26 6.11 6.88 20.87
C TYR A 26 6.70 5.81 21.79
N LYS A 27 7.75 6.14 22.56
CA LYS A 27 8.33 5.23 23.55
C LYS A 27 7.32 4.85 24.64
N GLN A 28 6.53 5.82 25.13
CA GLN A 28 5.45 5.57 26.08
C GLN A 28 4.34 4.71 25.46
N ILE A 29 3.93 5.00 24.22
CA ILE A 29 2.94 4.20 23.50
C ILE A 29 3.41 2.74 23.39
N PHE A 30 4.69 2.48 23.08
CA PHE A 30 5.20 1.12 22.98
C PHE A 30 5.31 0.37 24.31
N GLN A 31 5.36 1.07 25.44
CA GLN A 31 5.30 0.44 26.76
C GLN A 31 3.90 -0.08 27.07
N VAL A 32 2.86 0.65 26.66
CA VAL A 32 1.45 0.29 26.88
C VAL A 32 0.93 -0.66 25.80
N GLU A 33 1.28 -0.39 24.55
CA GLU A 33 0.89 -1.17 23.37
C GLU A 33 2.13 -1.59 22.57
N PRO A 34 2.77 -2.72 22.94
CA PRO A 34 3.98 -3.19 22.27
C PRO A 34 3.76 -3.44 20.79
N LEU A 35 2.54 -3.75 20.35
CA LEU A 35 2.14 -4.05 18.97
C LEU A 35 1.68 -2.83 18.15
N TYR A 36 1.79 -1.62 18.70
CA TYR A 36 1.42 -0.40 17.97
C TYR A 36 2.16 -0.30 16.63
N ASN A 37 1.42 0.01 15.57
CA ASN A 37 1.94 0.13 14.21
C ASN A 37 2.15 1.60 13.85
N LEU A 38 3.41 2.01 13.69
CA LEU A 38 3.78 3.36 13.24
C LEU A 38 3.43 3.63 11.78
N ALA A 39 3.38 2.58 10.95
CA ALA A 39 3.18 2.76 9.52
C ALA A 39 1.74 3.22 9.24
N PRO A 40 1.55 4.28 8.44
CA PRO A 40 0.21 4.68 8.02
C PRO A 40 -0.46 3.53 7.26
N LYS A 41 -1.76 3.33 7.51
CA LYS A 41 -2.53 2.25 6.88
C LYS A 41 -2.43 2.34 5.36
N SER A 42 -2.05 1.23 4.72
CA SER A 42 -2.04 1.14 3.26
C SER A 42 -3.47 1.24 2.72
N GLN A 43 -3.67 2.09 1.72
CA GLN A 43 -4.96 2.28 1.05
C GLN A 43 -4.94 1.67 -0.36
N PHE A 44 -4.31 0.51 -0.50
CA PHE A 44 -4.16 -0.19 -1.79
C PHE A 44 -5.48 -0.30 -2.58
N TRP A 45 -6.56 -0.72 -1.93
CA TRP A 45 -7.87 -0.88 -2.57
C TRP A 45 -8.54 0.43 -2.97
N ASN A 46 -8.14 1.56 -2.36
CA ASN A 46 -8.61 2.88 -2.78
C ASN A 46 -7.81 3.36 -3.99
N GLU A 47 -6.50 3.13 -4.00
CA GLU A 47 -5.63 3.45 -5.12
C GLU A 47 -6.01 2.68 -6.39
N PHE A 48 -6.31 1.39 -6.25
CA PHE A 48 -6.73 0.50 -7.35
C PHE A 48 -8.24 0.23 -7.33
N ALA A 49 -9.03 1.26 -7.00
CA ALA A 49 -10.49 1.15 -6.90
C ALA A 49 -11.14 0.61 -8.18
N LEU A 50 -10.63 0.98 -9.36
CA LEU A 50 -11.13 0.46 -10.64
C LEU A 50 -11.01 -1.07 -10.70
N ILE A 51 -9.84 -1.62 -10.38
CA ILE A 51 -9.65 -3.08 -10.34
C ILE A 51 -10.55 -3.71 -9.29
N LYS A 52 -10.66 -3.09 -8.11
CA LYS A 52 -11.54 -3.55 -7.04
C LYS A 52 -12.97 -3.71 -7.53
N TYR A 53 -13.53 -2.67 -8.16
CA TYR A 53 -14.90 -2.69 -8.66
C TYR A 53 -15.07 -3.65 -9.84
N CYS A 54 -14.11 -3.70 -10.77
CA CYS A 54 -14.16 -4.67 -11.86
C CYS A 54 -14.17 -6.11 -11.36
N LEU A 55 -13.37 -6.46 -10.33
CA LEU A 55 -13.40 -7.79 -9.72
C LEU A 55 -14.74 -8.09 -9.03
N ILE A 56 -15.29 -7.12 -8.29
CA ILE A 56 -16.60 -7.27 -7.65
C ILE A 56 -17.68 -7.50 -8.71
N THR A 57 -17.73 -6.67 -9.75
CA THR A 57 -18.68 -6.81 -10.86
C THR A 57 -18.50 -8.12 -11.61
N PHE A 58 -17.27 -8.59 -11.79
CA PHE A 58 -16.98 -9.88 -12.40
C PHE A 58 -17.57 -11.04 -11.60
N ILE A 59 -17.31 -11.09 -10.29
CA ILE A 59 -17.79 -12.16 -9.41
C ILE A 59 -19.32 -12.14 -9.30
N LEU A 60 -19.91 -10.96 -9.06
CA LEU A 60 -21.37 -10.82 -8.99
C LEU A 60 -22.03 -11.13 -10.33
N GLY A 61 -21.43 -10.70 -11.44
CA GLY A 61 -21.91 -10.98 -12.79
C GLY A 61 -21.92 -12.46 -13.12
N MET A 62 -20.90 -13.21 -12.70
CA MET A 62 -20.89 -14.68 -12.84
C MET A 62 -22.04 -15.33 -12.05
N GLY A 63 -22.32 -14.86 -10.83
CA GLY A 63 -23.45 -15.34 -10.04
C GLY A 63 -24.81 -15.05 -10.68
N LEU A 64 -24.97 -13.86 -11.26
CA LEU A 64 -26.20 -13.47 -11.99
C LEU A 64 -26.39 -14.26 -13.28
N THR A 65 -25.30 -14.67 -13.94
CA THR A 65 -25.36 -15.48 -15.17
C THR A 65 -25.99 -16.85 -14.91
N TYR A 66 -25.73 -17.46 -13.75
CA TYR A 66 -26.38 -18.71 -13.34
C TYR A 66 -27.91 -18.59 -13.17
N ILE A 67 -28.41 -17.38 -12.93
CA ILE A 67 -29.84 -17.10 -12.76
C ILE A 67 -30.46 -16.73 -14.11
N TRP A 68 -29.73 -15.99 -14.95
CA TRP A 68 -30.20 -15.52 -16.24
C TRP A 68 -29.05 -15.37 -17.25
N ASP A 69 -29.03 -16.25 -18.25
CA ASP A 69 -27.99 -16.30 -19.29
C ASP A 69 -27.81 -14.98 -20.04
N SER A 70 -28.87 -14.19 -20.22
CA SER A 70 -28.79 -12.88 -20.88
C SER A 70 -27.91 -11.88 -20.14
N LEU A 71 -27.57 -12.12 -18.86
CA LEU A 71 -26.65 -11.28 -18.08
C LEU A 71 -25.18 -11.68 -18.21
N ALA A 72 -24.86 -12.71 -19.00
CA ALA A 72 -23.49 -13.18 -19.23
C ALA A 72 -22.54 -12.11 -19.79
N PHE A 73 -23.07 -11.05 -20.43
CA PHE A 73 -22.24 -9.95 -20.92
C PHE A 73 -21.57 -9.15 -19.79
N ILE A 74 -22.15 -9.11 -18.58
CA ILE A 74 -21.61 -8.34 -17.45
C ILE A 74 -20.21 -8.83 -17.05
N PRO A 75 -19.99 -10.11 -16.72
CA PRO A 75 -18.64 -10.60 -16.41
C PRO A 75 -17.70 -10.51 -17.62
N VAL A 76 -18.18 -10.67 -18.85
CA VAL A 76 -17.36 -10.54 -20.07
C VAL A 76 -16.80 -9.12 -20.21
N ILE A 77 -17.64 -8.09 -20.03
CA ILE A 77 -17.21 -6.69 -20.08
C ILE A 77 -16.22 -6.40 -18.95
N ALA A 78 -16.52 -6.83 -17.72
CA ALA A 78 -15.64 -6.64 -16.57
C ALA A 78 -14.25 -7.26 -16.79
N PHE A 79 -14.21 -8.47 -17.37
CA PHE A 79 -12.97 -9.14 -17.74
C PHE A 79 -12.19 -8.38 -18.82
N PHE A 80 -12.88 -7.88 -19.84
CA PHE A 80 -12.24 -7.09 -20.90
C PHE A 80 -11.61 -5.80 -20.36
N VAL A 81 -12.30 -5.10 -19.46
CA VAL A 81 -11.76 -3.91 -18.78
C VAL A 81 -10.54 -4.25 -17.93
N LEU A 82 -10.53 -5.40 -17.23
CA LEU A 82 -9.36 -5.85 -16.46
C LEU A 82 -8.15 -6.12 -17.37
N ILE A 83 -8.34 -6.81 -18.49
CA ILE A 83 -7.26 -7.07 -19.46
C ILE A 83 -6.73 -5.76 -20.03
N MET A 84 -7.61 -4.84 -20.45
CA MET A 84 -7.21 -3.52 -20.96
C MET A 84 -6.47 -2.72 -19.89
N GLY A 85 -6.86 -2.86 -18.61
CA GLY A 85 -6.15 -2.30 -17.47
C GLY A 85 -4.72 -2.84 -17.33
N LEU A 86 -4.53 -4.15 -17.49
CA LEU A 86 -3.21 -4.78 -17.44
C LEU A 86 -2.31 -4.27 -18.57
N VAL A 87 -2.83 -4.22 -19.80
CA VAL A 87 -2.08 -3.76 -21.00
C VAL A 87 -1.77 -2.26 -20.94
N SER A 88 -2.62 -1.46 -20.29
CA SER A 88 -2.40 -0.02 -20.10
C SER A 88 -1.39 0.32 -18.99
N GLY A 89 -0.75 -0.68 -18.37
CA GLY A 89 0.35 -0.46 -17.42
C GLY A 89 -0.07 -0.38 -15.96
N ILE A 90 -1.36 -0.64 -15.64
CA ILE A 90 -1.83 -0.69 -14.25
C ILE A 90 -1.10 -1.77 -13.46
N ALA A 91 -0.77 -2.91 -14.09
CA ALA A 91 0.05 -3.96 -13.47
C ALA A 91 1.42 -3.45 -12.99
N GLY A 92 2.09 -2.63 -13.82
CA GLY A 92 3.37 -2.01 -13.45
C GLY A 92 3.21 -1.02 -12.30
N SER A 93 2.14 -0.23 -12.31
CA SER A 93 1.79 0.69 -11.21
C SER A 93 1.51 -0.05 -9.91
N MET A 94 0.81 -1.20 -9.95
CA MET A 94 0.57 -2.05 -8.78
C MET A 94 1.86 -2.63 -8.20
N LEU A 95 2.74 -3.16 -9.04
CA LEU A 95 4.05 -3.66 -8.59
C LEU A 95 4.88 -2.56 -7.94
N ASN A 96 4.91 -1.36 -8.54
CA ASN A 96 5.57 -0.19 -7.95
C ASN A 96 4.95 0.19 -6.59
N TYR A 97 3.62 0.17 -6.48
CA TYR A 97 2.94 0.45 -5.21
C TYR A 97 3.26 -0.60 -4.14
N ILE A 98 3.28 -1.89 -4.50
CA ILE A 98 3.62 -2.98 -3.58
C ILE A 98 5.07 -2.80 -3.09
N ASN A 99 6.00 -2.52 -4.00
CA ASN A 99 7.40 -2.26 -3.65
C ASN A 99 7.54 -1.05 -2.73
N MET A 100 6.86 0.06 -3.04
CA MET A 100 6.82 1.24 -2.17
C MET A 100 6.24 0.91 -0.80
N SER A 101 5.12 0.19 -0.75
CA SER A 101 4.46 -0.18 0.51
C SER A 101 5.32 -1.12 1.34
N SER A 102 6.07 -2.02 0.70
CA SER A 102 7.03 -2.92 1.35
C SER A 102 8.21 -2.13 1.92
N ALA A 103 8.82 -1.24 1.13
CA ALA A 103 9.91 -0.37 1.60
C ALA A 103 9.48 0.52 2.76
N ARG A 104 8.28 1.11 2.66
CA ARG A 104 7.66 1.88 3.74
C ARG A 104 7.47 1.03 5.01
N LYS A 105 6.91 -0.17 4.88
CA LYS A 105 6.71 -1.07 6.02
C LYS A 105 8.04 -1.40 6.69
N LYS A 106 9.04 -1.80 5.90
CA LYS A 106 10.40 -2.09 6.39
C LYS A 106 11.00 -0.91 7.16
N TYR A 107 10.90 0.30 6.62
CA TYR A 107 11.36 1.52 7.30
C TYR A 107 10.70 1.72 8.66
N TYR A 108 9.37 1.60 8.74
CA TYR A 108 8.65 1.79 10.01
C TYR A 108 8.88 0.65 11.01
N ASP A 109 9.12 -0.57 10.54
CA ASP A 109 9.49 -1.70 11.39
C ASP A 109 10.90 -1.49 12.00
N GLU A 110 11.88 -1.04 11.21
CA GLU A 110 13.22 -0.68 11.68
C GLU A 110 13.19 0.52 12.63
N LEU A 111 12.40 1.55 12.30
CA LEU A 111 12.21 2.72 13.16
C LEU A 111 11.60 2.34 14.51
N ARG A 112 10.62 1.44 14.52
CA ARG A 112 10.01 0.91 15.75
C ARG A 112 11.05 0.21 16.62
N ASP A 113 11.89 -0.62 16.01
CA ASP A 113 12.93 -1.36 16.72
C ASP A 113 13.98 -0.41 17.32
N ILE A 114 14.39 0.61 16.58
CA ILE A 114 15.31 1.64 17.09
C ILE A 114 14.67 2.41 18.25
N ILE A 115 13.42 2.86 18.15
CA ILE A 115 12.75 3.59 19.24
C ILE A 115 12.65 2.72 20.51
N LYS A 116 12.37 1.42 20.36
CA LYS A 116 12.26 0.48 21.48
C LYS A 116 13.60 0.17 22.12
N THR A 117 14.66 0.01 21.34
CA THR A 117 15.98 -0.41 21.82
C THR A 117 16.84 0.75 22.30
N SER A 118 16.64 1.96 21.78
CA SER A 118 17.37 3.14 22.23
C SER A 118 16.95 3.56 23.64
N SER A 119 17.94 3.79 24.51
CA SER A 119 17.72 4.26 25.88
C SER A 119 17.50 5.77 25.94
N THR A 120 18.27 6.53 25.15
CA THR A 120 18.21 8.00 25.09
C THR A 120 17.89 8.51 23.68
N TYR A 121 17.56 9.79 23.59
CA TYR A 121 17.29 10.45 22.31
C TYR A 121 18.55 10.59 21.43
N GLU A 122 19.73 10.77 22.03
CA GLU A 122 21.00 10.79 21.28
C GLU A 122 21.31 9.42 20.66
N GLU A 123 21.05 8.34 21.37
CA GLU A 123 21.21 6.99 20.86
C GLU A 123 20.24 6.72 19.69
N TYR A 124 18.99 7.18 19.82
CA TYR A 124 18.02 7.17 18.73
C TYR A 124 18.54 7.94 17.50
N CYS A 125 19.02 9.17 17.70
CA CYS A 125 19.54 10.00 16.60
C CYS A 125 20.73 9.36 15.88
N SER A 126 21.63 8.72 16.63
CA SER A 126 22.79 8.02 16.07
C SER A 126 22.36 6.84 15.19
N ARG A 127 21.44 6.00 15.69
CA ARG A 127 20.92 4.84 14.95
C ARG A 127 20.04 5.25 13.77
N PHE A 128 19.25 6.33 13.90
CA PHE A 128 18.41 6.84 12.83
C PHE A 128 19.21 7.27 11.59
N ARG A 129 20.44 7.79 11.77
CA ARG A 129 21.32 8.16 10.65
C ARG A 129 21.80 6.97 9.82
N THR A 130 21.69 5.75 10.36
CA THR A 130 22.07 4.50 9.67
C THR A 130 20.91 3.85 8.90
N LEU A 131 19.72 4.45 8.96
CA LEU A 131 18.44 3.92 8.49
C LEU A 131 18.10 4.36 7.06
#